data_AF-A0A533RYI4-F1
#
_entry.id   AF-A0A533RYI4-F1
#
_cell.length_a   1.000
_cell.length_b   1.000
_cell.length_c   1.000
_cell.angle_alpha   90.00
_cell.angle_beta   90.00
_cell.angle_gamma   90.00
#
_symmetry.space_group_name_H-M   'P 1'
#
loop_
_entity.id
_entity.type
_entity.pdbx_description
1 polymer ?
#
loop_
_entity_poly.entity_id
_entity_poly.type
_entity_poly.pdbx_seq_one_letter_code
_entity_poly.pdbx_strand_id
1 'polypeptide(L)'
;MKHWNLEDIAWDRFDPSLVDPDIIPLVKAAAMVERNGDDYALYLHGVFADDPDFHAASEHWATEEVQHGDALGRWASLADPSFDYMSAFARYRAGYKIDVKADASIRGSRSGELVARCIVETGTSSYYTALADA
;
A
#
# COMPACT_ATOMS: atom_id res chain seq x y z
N MET A 1 -8.80 -16.92 9.28
CA MET A 1 -9.21 -16.93 7.86
C MET A 1 -8.00 -17.32 7.04
N LYS A 2 -8.15 -17.85 5.81
CA LYS A 2 -6.98 -18.11 4.95
C LYS A 2 -6.49 -16.75 4.41
N HIS A 3 -5.29 -16.31 4.78
CA HIS A 3 -4.64 -15.17 4.14
C HIS A 3 -4.23 -15.58 2.72
N TRP A 4 -4.42 -14.70 1.74
CA TRP A 4 -4.06 -14.95 0.35
C TRP A 4 -2.59 -14.57 0.13
N ASN A 5 -1.98 -15.14 -0.91
CA ASN A 5 -0.65 -14.77 -1.38
C ASN A 5 -0.64 -14.44 -2.86
N LEU A 6 0.45 -13.82 -3.34
CA LEU A 6 0.63 -13.50 -4.75
C LEU A 6 0.51 -14.72 -5.66
N GLU A 7 0.92 -15.91 -5.19
CA GLU A 7 0.76 -17.17 -5.93
C GLU A 7 -0.69 -17.67 -6.04
N ASP A 8 -1.61 -17.19 -5.20
CA ASP A 8 -3.03 -17.56 -5.28
C ASP A 8 -3.75 -16.84 -6.44
N ILE A 9 -3.16 -15.78 -7.00
CA ILE A 9 -3.75 -15.01 -8.11
C ILE A 9 -3.45 -15.71 -9.45
N ALA A 10 -4.49 -15.92 -10.26
CA ALA A 10 -4.40 -16.57 -11.57
C ALA A 10 -3.86 -15.62 -12.66
N TRP A 11 -2.59 -15.22 -12.52
CA TRP A 11 -1.92 -14.28 -13.43
C TRP A 11 -1.89 -14.72 -14.89
N ASP A 12 -1.89 -16.03 -15.15
CA ASP A 12 -1.95 -16.62 -16.48
C ASP A 12 -3.27 -16.35 -17.22
N ARG A 13 -4.32 -15.96 -16.49
CA ARG A 13 -5.63 -15.59 -17.03
C ARG A 13 -5.78 -14.11 -17.32
N PHE A 14 -4.74 -13.31 -17.06
CA PHE A 14 -4.77 -11.88 -17.34
C PHE A 14 -4.84 -11.62 -18.85
N ASP A 15 -5.85 -10.86 -19.29
CA ASP A 15 -6.04 -10.46 -20.68
C ASP A 15 -5.97 -8.92 -20.79
N PRO A 16 -4.88 -8.35 -21.34
CA PRO A 16 -4.72 -6.91 -21.45
C PRO A 16 -5.78 -6.25 -22.35
N SER A 17 -6.45 -7.01 -23.23
CA SER A 17 -7.49 -6.45 -24.12
C SER A 17 -8.80 -6.11 -23.38
N LEU A 18 -8.97 -6.63 -22.17
CA LEU A 18 -10.12 -6.36 -21.30
C LEU A 18 -9.89 -5.19 -20.33
N VAL A 19 -8.69 -4.60 -20.34
CA VAL A 19 -8.31 -3.53 -19.40
C VAL A 19 -8.72 -2.17 -19.96
N ASP A 20 -9.42 -1.37 -19.16
CA ASP A 20 -9.58 0.06 -19.45
C ASP A 20 -8.23 0.79 -19.30
N PRO A 21 -7.69 1.42 -20.35
CA PRO A 21 -6.42 2.15 -20.25
C PRO A 21 -6.42 3.25 -19.19
N ASP A 22 -7.58 3.84 -18.87
CA ASP A 22 -7.69 4.96 -17.92
C ASP A 22 -7.49 4.50 -16.45
N ILE A 23 -7.66 3.22 -16.15
CA ILE A 23 -7.40 2.67 -14.80
C ILE A 23 -5.93 2.34 -14.56
N ILE A 24 -5.12 2.20 -15.62
CA ILE A 24 -3.71 1.79 -15.48
C ILE A 24 -2.89 2.80 -14.65
N PRO A 25 -2.97 4.14 -14.89
CA PRO A 25 -2.27 5.12 -14.06
C PRO A 25 -2.71 5.09 -12.60
N LEU A 26 -3.99 4.80 -12.35
CA LEU A 26 -4.59 4.71 -11.03
C LEU A 26 -4.00 3.52 -10.24
N VAL A 27 -3.97 2.33 -10.85
CA VAL A 27 -3.38 1.13 -10.23
C VAL A 27 -1.87 1.30 -10.01
N LYS A 28 -1.15 1.92 -10.94
CA LYS A 28 0.28 2.23 -10.76
C LYS A 28 0.52 3.12 -9.55
N ALA A 29 -0.29 4.16 -9.36
CA ALA A 29 -0.18 5.06 -8.23
C ALA A 29 -0.47 4.33 -6.90
N ALA A 30 -1.53 3.53 -6.87
CA ALA A 30 -1.88 2.72 -5.71
C ALA A 30 -0.75 1.76 -5.31
N ALA A 31 -0.13 1.09 -6.29
CA ALA A 31 1.00 0.19 -6.05
C ALA A 31 2.20 0.87 -5.37
N MET A 32 2.41 2.17 -5.60
CA MET A 32 3.48 2.92 -4.93
C MET A 32 3.16 3.20 -3.46
N VAL A 33 1.90 3.55 -3.18
CA VAL A 33 1.44 3.93 -1.84
C VAL A 33 1.41 2.70 -0.93
N GLU A 34 0.75 1.64 -1.35
CA GLU A 34 0.63 0.38 -0.59
C GLU A 34 2.00 -0.22 -0.30
N ARG A 35 2.89 -0.27 -1.31
CA ARG A 35 4.22 -0.87 -1.14
C ARG A 35 5.09 -0.13 -0.12
N ASN A 36 4.75 1.12 0.21
CA ASN A 36 5.47 1.93 1.18
C ASN A 36 5.02 1.71 2.65
N GLY A 37 4.26 0.65 2.94
CA GLY A 37 3.85 0.28 4.30
C GLY A 37 5.00 0.16 5.30
N ASP A 38 6.18 -0.30 4.86
CA ASP A 38 7.37 -0.47 5.72
C ASP A 38 7.80 0.84 6.42
N ASP A 39 7.89 1.95 5.67
CA ASP A 39 8.28 3.24 6.25
C ASP A 39 7.21 3.74 7.24
N TYR A 40 5.94 3.46 6.96
CA TYR A 40 4.83 3.82 7.86
C TYR A 40 4.83 3.01 9.15
N ALA A 41 5.18 1.72 9.10
CA ALA A 41 5.36 0.92 10.31
C ALA A 41 6.46 1.52 11.20
N LEU A 42 7.60 1.92 10.63
CA LEU A 42 8.68 2.57 11.38
C LEU A 42 8.24 3.89 12.02
N TYR A 43 7.50 4.72 11.29
CA TYR A 43 6.89 5.93 11.86
C TYR A 43 5.94 5.60 13.01
N LEU A 44 5.06 4.60 12.84
CA LEU A 44 4.09 4.17 13.85
C LEU A 44 4.76 3.59 15.09
N HIS A 45 5.87 2.87 14.94
CA HIS A 45 6.66 2.38 16.08
C HIS A 45 7.15 3.51 16.97
N GLY A 46 7.61 4.61 16.36
CA GLY A 46 8.04 5.78 17.12
C GLY A 46 6.88 6.52 17.83
N VAL A 47 5.73 6.66 17.17
CA VAL A 47 4.52 7.27 17.79
C VAL A 47 3.98 6.44 18.96
N PHE A 48 4.08 5.12 18.87
CA PHE A 48 3.59 4.14 19.84
C PHE A 48 4.75 3.39 20.53
N ALA A 49 5.82 4.10 20.88
CA ALA A 49 7.08 3.49 21.34
C ALA A 49 6.98 2.57 22.58
N ASP A 50 5.96 2.74 23.42
CA ASP A 50 5.73 1.97 24.65
C ASP A 50 4.61 0.91 24.50
N ASP A 51 4.16 0.62 23.28
CA ASP A 51 3.07 -0.31 22.98
C ASP A 51 3.55 -1.47 22.09
N PRO A 52 4.11 -2.55 22.67
CA PRO A 52 4.65 -3.67 21.90
C PRO A 52 3.58 -4.46 21.13
N ASP A 53 2.34 -4.47 21.62
CA ASP A 53 1.24 -5.14 20.92
C ASP A 53 0.89 -4.37 19.63
N PHE A 54 0.91 -3.03 19.70
CA PHE A 54 0.73 -2.19 18.52
C PHE A 54 1.90 -2.30 17.52
N HIS A 55 3.13 -2.47 18.01
CA HIS A 55 4.29 -2.73 17.12
C HIS A 55 4.08 -4.00 16.31
N ALA A 56 3.72 -5.11 16.97
CA ALA A 56 3.44 -6.37 16.30
C ALA A 56 2.28 -6.25 15.30
N ALA A 57 1.21 -5.52 15.66
CA ALA A 57 0.07 -5.30 14.78
C ALA A 57 0.44 -4.46 13.53
N SER A 58 1.24 -3.39 13.71
CA SER A 58 1.68 -2.53 12.61
C SER A 58 2.71 -3.20 11.69
N GLU A 59 3.58 -4.08 12.21
CA GLU A 59 4.47 -4.91 11.39
C GLU A 59 3.69 -5.90 10.51
N HIS A 60 2.67 -6.54 11.10
CA HIS A 60 1.81 -7.44 10.36
C HIS A 60 1.04 -6.70 9.26
N TRP A 61 0.42 -5.56 9.61
CA TRP A 61 -0.25 -4.69 8.65
C TRP A 61 0.69 -4.27 7.51
N ALA A 62 1.92 -3.84 7.80
CA ALA A 62 2.85 -3.43 6.74
C ALA A 62 3.24 -4.57 5.81
N THR A 63 3.31 -5.81 6.32
CA THR A 63 3.53 -6.99 5.48
C THR A 63 2.37 -7.19 4.49
N GLU A 64 1.13 -6.99 4.94
CA GLU A 64 -0.07 -7.08 4.08
C GLU A 64 -0.14 -5.94 3.06
N GLU A 65 0.15 -4.70 3.45
CA GLU A 65 0.23 -3.53 2.54
C GLU A 65 1.29 -3.72 1.45
N VAL A 66 2.46 -4.23 1.83
CA VAL A 66 3.52 -4.56 0.90
C VAL A 66 3.05 -5.60 -0.13
N GLN A 67 2.34 -6.62 0.33
CA GLN A 67 1.75 -7.63 -0.55
C GLN A 67 0.72 -7.04 -1.51
N HIS A 68 -0.13 -6.12 -1.05
CA HIS A 68 -1.06 -5.39 -1.93
C HIS A 68 -0.31 -4.58 -2.99
N GLY A 69 0.73 -3.85 -2.58
CA GLY A 69 1.57 -3.07 -3.47
C GLY A 69 2.26 -3.92 -4.55
N ASP A 70 2.79 -5.09 -4.17
CA ASP A 70 3.41 -6.03 -5.09
C ASP A 70 2.39 -6.66 -6.06
N ALA A 71 1.16 -6.93 -5.60
CA ALA A 71 0.08 -7.43 -6.44
C ALA A 71 -0.33 -6.39 -7.50
N LEU A 72 -0.58 -5.15 -7.08
CA LEU A 72 -0.94 -4.04 -7.97
C LEU A 72 0.20 -3.71 -8.94
N GLY A 73 1.45 -3.73 -8.45
CA GLY A 73 2.65 -3.51 -9.27
C GLY A 73 2.82 -4.56 -10.35
N ARG A 74 2.61 -5.83 -10.02
CA ARG A 74 2.63 -6.94 -10.98
C ARG A 74 1.49 -6.82 -11.99
N TRP A 75 0.27 -6.55 -11.53
CA TRP A 75 -0.88 -6.31 -12.39
C TRP A 75 -0.61 -5.18 -13.39
N ALA A 76 -0.07 -4.05 -12.92
CA ALA A 76 0.23 -2.88 -13.75
C ALA A 76 1.33 -3.17 -14.78
N SER A 77 2.30 -4.02 -14.45
CA SER A 77 3.36 -4.44 -15.36
C SER A 77 2.84 -5.37 -16.47
N LEU A 78 1.77 -6.14 -16.20
CA LEU A 78 1.07 -6.93 -17.22
C LEU A 78 0.21 -6.03 -18.13
N ALA A 79 -0.48 -5.05 -17.54
CA ALA A 79 -1.33 -4.10 -18.27
C ALA A 79 -0.53 -3.14 -19.16
N ASP A 80 0.64 -2.69 -18.69
CA ASP A 80 1.58 -1.86 -19.43
C ASP A 80 3.01 -2.45 -19.32
N PRO A 81 3.45 -3.24 -20.31
CA PRO A 81 4.78 -3.84 -20.32
C PRO A 81 5.95 -2.85 -20.32
N SER A 82 5.71 -1.55 -20.59
CA SER A 82 6.74 -0.52 -20.50
C SER A 82 6.97 0.00 -19.06
N PHE A 83 6.09 -0.36 -18.13
CA PHE A 83 6.18 0.05 -16.74
C PHE A 83 7.17 -0.82 -15.96
N ASP A 84 8.33 -0.24 -15.64
CA ASP A 84 9.25 -0.82 -14.66
C ASP A 84 8.80 -0.46 -13.24
N TYR A 85 8.05 -1.38 -12.61
CA TYR A 85 7.49 -1.23 -11.27
C TYR A 85 8.55 -0.91 -10.21
N MET A 86 9.65 -1.68 -10.16
CA MET A 86 10.65 -1.53 -9.10
C MET A 86 11.41 -0.22 -9.25
N SER A 87 11.75 0.19 -10.47
CA SER A 87 12.35 1.51 -10.72
C SER A 87 11.38 2.65 -10.39
N ALA A 88 10.08 2.49 -10.67
CA ALA A 88 9.07 3.48 -10.29
C ALA A 88 8.95 3.61 -8.77
N PHE A 89 8.91 2.49 -8.04
CA PHE A 89 8.85 2.49 -6.59
C PHE A 89 10.09 3.11 -5.95
N ALA A 90 11.28 2.81 -6.49
CA ALA A 90 12.52 3.45 -6.05
C ALA A 90 12.49 4.98 -6.24
N ARG A 91 11.96 5.46 -7.38
CA ARG A 91 11.75 6.91 -7.60
C ARG A 91 10.73 7.50 -6.63
N TYR A 92 9.63 6.80 -6.37
CA TYR A 92 8.62 7.22 -5.41
C TYR A 92 9.23 7.40 -4.01
N ARG A 93 9.94 6.39 -3.48
CA ARG A 93 10.62 6.49 -2.17
C ARG A 93 11.74 7.53 -2.11
N ALA A 94 12.37 7.83 -3.24
CA ALA A 94 13.36 8.90 -3.31
C ALA A 94 12.71 10.30 -3.15
N GLY A 95 11.52 10.49 -3.72
CA GLY A 95 10.79 11.77 -3.72
C GLY A 95 9.83 11.95 -2.53
N TYR A 96 9.23 10.87 -2.04
CA TYR A 96 8.31 10.87 -0.91
C TYR A 96 8.97 10.24 0.31
N LYS A 97 9.18 11.04 1.36
CA LYS A 97 9.79 10.59 2.61
C LYS A 97 8.95 11.04 3.79
N ILE A 98 8.71 10.12 4.70
CA ILE A 98 8.12 10.41 6.00
C ILE A 98 9.20 10.35 7.09
N ASP A 99 8.93 10.97 8.23
CA ASP A 99 9.85 10.94 9.36
C ASP A 99 9.75 9.60 10.09
N VAL A 100 10.51 8.60 9.63
CA VAL A 100 10.57 7.25 10.24
C VAL A 100 11.18 7.23 11.64
N LYS A 101 11.63 8.39 12.16
CA LYS A 101 12.18 8.54 13.51
C LYS A 101 11.30 9.44 14.39
N ALA A 102 10.08 9.74 13.96
CA ALA A 102 9.15 10.55 14.73
C ALA A 102 8.87 9.91 16.10
N ASP A 103 8.91 10.70 17.16
CA ASP A 103 8.56 10.28 18.53
C ASP A 103 7.16 10.76 18.95
N ALA A 104 6.46 11.48 18.07
CA ALA A 104 5.12 11.97 18.26
C ALA A 104 4.35 12.02 16.94
N SER A 105 3.03 11.83 17.02
CA SER A 105 2.17 11.86 15.84
C SER A 105 2.10 13.27 15.23
N ILE A 106 2.24 13.38 13.91
CA ILE A 106 1.96 14.61 13.15
C ILE A 106 0.47 14.98 13.12
N ARG A 107 -0.40 14.14 13.71
CA ARG A 107 -1.83 14.39 13.96
C ARG A 107 -2.09 14.88 15.38
N GLY A 108 -1.05 15.17 16.16
CA GLY A 108 -1.10 15.80 17.47
C GLY A 108 -1.38 14.86 18.64
N SER A 109 -1.90 13.65 18.40
CA SER A 109 -2.10 12.62 19.44
C SER A 109 -2.15 11.22 18.83
N ARG A 110 -1.94 10.19 19.66
CA ARG A 110 -2.12 8.78 19.26
C ARG A 110 -3.54 8.48 18.77
N SER A 111 -4.55 9.02 19.45
CA SER A 111 -5.95 8.87 19.01
C SER A 111 -6.18 9.56 17.67
N GLY A 112 -5.59 10.75 17.45
CA GLY A 112 -5.62 11.43 16.17
C GLY A 112 -4.93 10.63 15.05
N GLU A 113 -3.82 9.94 15.36
CA GLU A 113 -3.16 9.04 14.43
C GLU A 113 -4.07 7.87 14.02
N LEU A 114 -4.67 7.17 14.99
CA LEU A 114 -5.56 6.03 14.70
C LEU A 114 -6.81 6.46 13.93
N VAL A 115 -7.41 7.61 14.27
CA VAL A 115 -8.53 8.16 13.50
C VAL A 115 -8.10 8.46 12.06
N ALA A 116 -6.91 9.04 11.86
CA ALA A 116 -6.39 9.29 10.52
C ALA A 116 -6.19 7.99 9.74
N ARG A 117 -5.72 6.91 10.38
CA ARG A 117 -5.62 5.58 9.76
C ARG A 117 -6.98 5.07 9.33
N CYS A 118 -7.98 5.08 10.20
CA CYS A 118 -9.34 4.64 9.85
C CYS A 118 -9.91 5.37 8.63
N ILE A 119 -9.67 6.68 8.51
CA ILE A 119 -10.11 7.46 7.34
C ILE A 119 -9.35 7.07 6.07
N VAL A 120 -8.04 6.88 6.15
CA VAL A 120 -7.22 6.41 5.02
C VAL A 120 -7.68 5.03 4.56
N GLU A 121 -7.80 4.06 5.47
CA GLU A 121 -8.23 2.70 5.14
C GLU A 121 -9.63 2.65 4.52
N THR A 122 -10.57 3.45 5.06
CA THR A 122 -11.93 3.56 4.49
C THR A 122 -11.89 4.15 3.08
N GLY A 123 -11.04 5.16 2.86
CA GLY A 123 -10.83 5.77 1.56
C GLY A 123 -10.25 4.79 0.54
N THR A 124 -9.18 4.08 0.92
CA THR A 124 -8.52 3.06 0.10
C THR A 124 -9.47 1.91 -0.23
N SER A 125 -10.23 1.42 0.75
CA SER A 125 -11.24 0.37 0.53
C SER A 125 -12.33 0.80 -0.47
N SER A 126 -12.82 2.04 -0.33
CA SER A 126 -13.80 2.61 -1.27
C SER A 126 -13.20 2.77 -2.68
N TYR A 127 -11.93 3.19 -2.76
CA TYR A 127 -11.20 3.35 -4.00
C TYR A 127 -11.01 2.01 -4.74
N TYR A 128 -10.61 0.95 -4.04
CA TYR A 128 -10.48 -0.38 -4.64
C TYR A 128 -11.82 -0.99 -5.04
N THR A 129 -12.89 -0.69 -4.31
CA THR A 129 -14.25 -1.08 -4.72
C THR A 129 -14.62 -0.41 -6.05
N ALA A 130 -14.36 0.90 -6.18
CA ALA A 130 -14.61 1.62 -7.43
C ALA A 130 -13.76 1.11 -8.61
N LEU A 131 -12.49 0.73 -8.38
CA LEU A 131 -11.65 0.12 -9.41
C LEU A 131 -12.11 -1.29 -9.80
N ALA A 132 -12.66 -2.06 -8.86
CA ALA A 132 -13.17 -3.40 -9.15
C ALA A 132 -14.49 -3.38 -9.93
N ASP A 133 -15.30 -2.33 -9.74
CA ASP A 133 -16.61 -2.16 -10.40
C ASP A 133 -16.53 -1.42 -11.76
N ALA A 134 -15.37 -0.88 -12.13
CA ALA A 134 -15.13 -0.16 -13.39
C ALA A 134 -14.99 -1.10 -14.59
#